data_AF-A0A067MWG4-F1
#
_entry.id   AF-A0A067MWG4-F1
#
_cell.length_a   1.000
_cell.length_b   1.000
_cell.length_c   1.000
_cell.angle_alpha   90.00
_cell.angle_beta   90.00
_cell.angle_gamma   90.00
#
_symmetry.space_group_name_H-M   'P 1'
#
loop_
_entity.id
_entity.type
_entity.pdbx_description
1 polymer ?
#
loop_
_entity_poly.entity_id
_entity_poly.type
_entity_poly.pdbx_seq_one_letter_code
_entity_poly.pdbx_strand_id
1 'polypeptide(L)'
;MLPSSLQDIINSLPKVEQRNPKFRAIFEAFISQNTVDEDAYAPPILIVNQIDDEPCPPWEFHWTNKLIYGWGIPAANHNALEGCDCDGPCDPESTTCSCVIRNQTFPGTDPENKGFGYNRDGTVKYHGAPIWECNAACGCSRSCMNRVLQRGRTANINLTKTRGKGWGVFAVKPIPGGTFIGIYAGELLRDAEADARGRVYDRYGRTYLFNIDFHYLNTLREANKANHMSPSASDDEDTDTPDVLYAIDAFHAGNHTRFLNHSCDPNCALSPVYVNEPDPEKPFLAIFTQRNVVAGEELTFSYYGEIDDDQSASDRETDSDDAVRVKCLCGAKKCIGRMWR
;
A
#
# COMPACT_ATOMS: atom_id res chain seq x y z
N MET A 1 13.96 16.44 -4.46
CA MET A 1 14.93 15.50 -5.07
C MET A 1 15.20 14.43 -4.04
N LEU A 2 14.98 13.15 -4.38
CA LEU A 2 15.20 12.03 -3.47
C LEU A 2 16.72 11.85 -3.20
N PRO A 3 17.16 11.56 -1.97
CA PRO A 3 18.57 11.31 -1.70
C PRO A 3 19.03 10.00 -2.38
N SER A 4 19.99 10.11 -3.31
CA SER A 4 20.51 8.97 -4.10
C SER A 4 22.02 8.77 -3.99
N SER A 5 22.76 9.61 -3.25
CA SER A 5 24.22 9.64 -3.33
C SER A 5 24.89 8.30 -2.98
N LEU A 6 24.42 7.59 -1.95
CA LEU A 6 24.93 6.27 -1.60
C LEU A 6 24.60 5.24 -2.68
N GLN A 7 23.37 5.25 -3.17
CA GLN A 7 22.89 4.37 -4.23
C GLN A 7 23.70 4.55 -5.51
N ASP A 8 23.92 5.79 -5.94
CA ASP A 8 24.70 6.15 -7.12
C ASP A 8 26.16 5.68 -7.00
N ILE A 9 26.77 5.88 -5.82
CA ILE A 9 28.12 5.39 -5.54
C ILE A 9 28.17 3.87 -5.67
N ILE A 10 27.27 3.14 -5.02
CA ILE A 10 27.27 1.67 -5.05
C ILE A 10 27.02 1.15 -6.47
N ASN A 11 26.09 1.74 -7.21
CA ASN A 11 25.78 1.34 -8.59
C ASN A 11 26.91 1.67 -9.58
N SER A 12 27.77 2.65 -9.26
CA SER A 12 28.96 2.97 -10.08
C SER A 12 30.10 1.98 -9.92
N LEU A 13 30.09 1.13 -8.88
CA LEU A 13 31.13 0.14 -8.63
C LEU A 13 31.10 -0.98 -9.68
N PRO A 14 32.26 -1.61 -9.99
CA PRO A 14 32.30 -2.82 -10.80
C PRO A 14 31.38 -3.92 -10.26
N LYS A 15 30.77 -4.73 -11.12
CA LYS A 15 29.84 -5.81 -10.72
C LYS A 15 30.42 -6.76 -9.66
N VAL A 16 31.73 -7.05 -9.72
CA VAL A 16 32.41 -7.90 -8.73
C VAL A 16 32.43 -7.25 -7.34
N GLU A 17 32.58 -5.93 -7.27
CA GLU A 17 32.58 -5.19 -6.02
C GLU A 17 31.15 -5.09 -5.47
N GLN A 18 30.14 -4.90 -6.34
CA GLN A 18 28.73 -4.92 -5.94
C GLN A 18 28.30 -6.24 -5.28
N ARG A 19 29.03 -7.34 -5.51
CA ARG A 19 28.80 -8.66 -4.87
C ARG A 19 29.49 -8.80 -3.50
N ASN A 20 30.09 -7.72 -2.98
CA ASN A 20 30.72 -7.74 -1.66
C ASN A 20 29.67 -8.03 -0.57
N PRO A 21 29.84 -9.10 0.24
CA PRO A 21 28.90 -9.46 1.30
C PRO A 21 28.65 -8.35 2.34
N LYS A 22 29.60 -7.41 2.49
CA LYS A 22 29.45 -6.26 3.40
C LYS A 22 28.27 -5.35 3.02
N PHE A 23 27.85 -5.33 1.75
CA PHE A 23 26.69 -4.53 1.34
C PHE A 23 25.40 -4.97 2.00
N ARG A 24 25.31 -6.21 2.49
CA ARG A 24 24.17 -6.67 3.29
C ARG A 24 23.97 -5.81 4.54
N ALA A 25 25.00 -5.70 5.38
CA ALA A 25 24.94 -4.93 6.61
C ALA A 25 24.75 -3.42 6.33
N ILE A 26 25.33 -2.91 5.24
CA ILE A 26 25.14 -1.52 4.82
C ILE A 26 23.67 -1.28 4.41
N PHE A 27 23.04 -2.23 3.71
CA PHE A 27 21.63 -2.14 3.33
C PHE A 27 20.71 -2.21 4.56
N GLU A 28 20.99 -3.08 5.52
CA GLU A 28 20.24 -3.17 6.79
C GLU A 28 20.34 -1.87 7.61
N ALA A 29 21.53 -1.27 7.65
CA ALA A 29 21.75 0.03 8.27
C ALA A 29 21.04 1.16 7.51
N PHE A 30 21.03 1.10 6.18
CA PHE A 30 20.28 2.04 5.33
C PHE A 30 18.78 1.98 5.62
N ILE A 31 18.18 0.78 5.74
CA ILE A 31 16.78 0.63 6.17
C ILE A 31 16.58 1.32 7.53
N SER A 32 17.38 0.93 8.53
CA SER A 32 17.25 1.42 9.91
C SER A 32 17.37 2.94 10.01
N GLN A 33 18.31 3.54 9.27
CA GLN A 33 18.50 4.98 9.23
C GLN A 33 17.30 5.71 8.64
N ASN A 34 16.68 5.19 7.58
CA ASN A 34 15.55 5.85 6.92
C ASN A 34 14.22 5.66 7.66
N THR A 35 14.12 4.66 8.55
CA THR A 35 12.89 4.38 9.30
C THR A 35 12.94 4.84 10.77
N VAL A 36 14.06 5.38 11.26
CA VAL A 36 14.25 5.67 12.69
C VAL A 36 13.19 6.64 13.25
N ASP A 37 12.78 7.63 12.46
CA ASP A 37 11.78 8.62 12.89
C ASP A 37 10.33 8.19 12.60
N GLU A 38 10.15 7.19 11.73
CA GLU A 38 8.85 6.75 11.22
C GLU A 38 8.34 5.50 11.94
N ASP A 39 9.26 4.63 12.34
CA ASP A 39 9.01 3.25 12.81
C ASP A 39 10.05 2.85 13.87
N ALA A 40 10.37 3.77 14.80
CA ALA A 40 11.47 3.65 15.78
C ALA A 40 11.47 2.33 16.59
N TYR A 41 10.29 1.75 16.80
CA TYR A 41 10.09 0.53 17.59
C TYR A 41 9.77 -0.70 16.74
N ALA A 42 9.75 -0.57 15.42
CA ALA A 42 9.47 -1.70 14.53
C ALA A 42 10.61 -2.74 14.62
N PRO A 43 10.31 -4.05 14.66
CA PRO A 43 11.35 -5.07 14.65
C PRO A 43 12.25 -4.93 13.41
N PRO A 44 13.58 -5.04 13.51
CA PRO A 44 14.46 -4.81 12.36
C PRO A 44 14.14 -5.76 11.19
N ILE A 45 14.36 -5.27 9.97
CA ILE A 45 14.23 -6.07 8.74
C ILE A 45 15.63 -6.54 8.34
N LEU A 46 15.85 -7.85 8.35
CA LEU A 46 17.12 -8.43 7.94
C LEU A 46 17.06 -8.91 6.49
N ILE A 47 18.23 -8.97 5.86
CA ILE A 47 18.42 -9.40 4.49
C ILE A 47 18.95 -10.84 4.48
N VAL A 48 18.18 -11.76 3.91
CA VAL A 48 18.49 -13.19 3.88
C VAL A 48 18.64 -13.66 2.44
N ASN A 49 19.83 -14.15 2.09
CA ASN A 49 20.06 -14.81 0.80
C ASN A 49 20.83 -16.11 1.00
N GLN A 50 20.23 -17.21 0.52
CA GLN A 50 20.80 -18.55 0.49
C GLN A 50 20.66 -19.19 -0.92
N ILE A 51 20.39 -18.37 -1.93
CA ILE A 51 20.08 -18.79 -3.30
C ILE A 51 21.24 -18.48 -4.25
N ASP A 52 21.78 -17.26 -4.18
CA ASP A 52 22.87 -16.79 -5.02
C ASP A 52 23.81 -15.85 -4.24
N ASP A 53 24.73 -15.20 -4.95
CA ASP A 53 25.74 -14.30 -4.38
C ASP A 53 25.29 -12.82 -4.31
N GLU A 54 24.01 -12.51 -4.53
CA GLU A 54 23.50 -11.15 -4.27
C GLU A 54 23.55 -10.82 -2.77
N PRO A 55 24.24 -9.75 -2.34
CA PRO A 55 24.34 -9.45 -0.92
C PRO A 55 23.03 -8.89 -0.35
N CYS A 56 22.29 -8.12 -1.16
CA CYS A 56 21.08 -7.39 -0.80
C CYS A 56 20.22 -7.06 -2.03
N PRO A 57 19.00 -6.51 -1.84
CA PRO A 57 18.22 -5.94 -2.94
C PRO A 57 18.99 -4.85 -3.72
N PRO A 58 18.56 -4.54 -4.96
CA PRO A 58 19.17 -3.49 -5.76
C PRO A 58 19.11 -2.10 -5.09
N TRP A 59 20.20 -1.34 -5.23
CA TRP A 59 20.33 0.02 -4.71
C TRP A 59 19.69 1.05 -5.67
N GLU A 60 18.41 0.90 -6.01
CA GLU A 60 17.78 1.69 -7.08
C GLU A 60 16.62 2.59 -6.61
N PHE A 61 16.39 2.67 -5.30
CA PHE A 61 15.29 3.45 -4.71
C PHE A 61 15.67 4.08 -3.37
N HIS A 62 14.86 5.05 -2.94
CA HIS A 62 14.92 5.63 -1.61
C HIS A 62 14.00 4.87 -0.64
N TRP A 63 14.54 4.37 0.47
CA TRP A 63 13.74 3.69 1.47
C TRP A 63 12.90 4.69 2.28
N THR A 64 11.58 4.52 2.35
CA THR A 64 10.68 5.37 3.16
C THR A 64 9.38 4.65 3.48
N ASN A 65 8.83 4.84 4.69
CA ASN A 65 7.48 4.39 5.07
C ASN A 65 6.42 5.47 4.86
N LYS A 66 6.72 6.53 4.10
CA LYS A 66 5.79 7.62 3.79
C LYS A 66 5.14 7.46 2.42
N LEU A 67 3.95 8.02 2.30
CA LEU A 67 3.38 8.40 1.01
C LEU A 67 3.94 9.77 0.62
N ILE A 68 4.70 9.83 -0.46
CA ILE A 68 5.31 11.07 -0.97
C ILE A 68 4.36 11.69 -1.99
N TYR A 69 4.02 12.96 -1.81
CA TYR A 69 3.14 13.65 -2.75
C TYR A 69 3.93 14.03 -4.00
N GLY A 70 3.58 13.45 -5.14
CA GLY A 70 4.21 13.76 -6.41
C GLY A 70 3.91 15.18 -6.89
N TRP A 71 4.59 15.57 -7.97
CA TRP A 71 4.44 16.91 -8.52
C TRP A 71 2.99 17.17 -8.97
N GLY A 72 2.44 18.32 -8.59
CA GLY A 72 1.07 18.72 -8.95
C GLY A 72 -0.05 18.04 -8.15
N ILE A 73 0.29 17.22 -7.14
CA ILE A 73 -0.67 16.70 -6.17
C ILE A 73 -0.88 17.72 -5.06
N PRO A 74 -2.13 18.14 -4.76
CA PRO A 74 -2.42 19.02 -3.64
C PRO A 74 -2.04 18.34 -2.32
N ALA A 75 -1.21 19.02 -1.52
CA ALA A 75 -0.92 18.60 -0.16
C ALA A 75 -2.20 18.48 0.68
N ALA A 76 -2.17 17.59 1.67
CA ALA A 76 -3.25 17.40 2.62
C ALA A 76 -3.64 18.74 3.28
N ASN A 77 -4.90 19.13 3.17
CA ASN A 77 -5.40 20.33 3.83
C ASN A 77 -5.69 20.04 5.31
N HIS A 78 -4.68 20.17 6.16
CA HIS A 78 -4.82 19.86 7.59
C HIS A 78 -5.88 20.71 8.33
N ASN A 79 -6.25 21.89 7.79
CA ASN A 79 -7.31 22.71 8.37
C ASN A 79 -8.72 22.15 8.11
N ALA A 80 -8.87 21.25 7.13
CA ALA A 80 -10.10 20.54 6.85
C ALA A 80 -10.19 19.20 7.60
N LEU A 81 -9.20 18.88 8.46
CA LEU A 81 -9.28 17.68 9.28
C LEU A 81 -10.35 17.83 10.34
N GLU A 82 -11.29 16.90 10.31
CA GLU A 82 -12.28 16.71 11.36
C GLU A 82 -11.82 15.58 12.29
N GLY A 83 -11.81 15.84 13.60
CA GLY A 83 -11.46 14.87 14.64
C GLY A 83 -12.53 14.75 15.72
N CYS A 84 -12.33 13.82 16.64
CA CYS A 84 -13.17 13.69 17.84
C CYS A 84 -12.68 14.59 18.97
N ASP A 85 -13.56 14.86 19.92
CA ASP A 85 -13.29 15.60 21.16
C ASP A 85 -13.10 14.67 22.38
N CYS A 86 -12.96 13.36 22.15
CA CYS A 86 -12.80 12.39 23.22
C CYS A 86 -11.57 12.69 24.08
N ASP A 87 -11.71 12.56 25.40
CA ASP A 87 -10.60 12.57 26.35
C ASP A 87 -10.12 11.14 26.61
N GLY A 88 -8.83 10.88 26.41
CA GLY A 88 -8.25 9.53 26.46
C GLY A 88 -8.53 8.66 25.22
N PRO A 89 -8.31 7.34 25.30
CA PRO A 89 -8.58 6.43 24.19
C PRO A 89 -10.07 6.40 23.82
N CYS A 90 -10.40 6.56 22.54
CA CYS A 90 -11.79 6.44 22.10
C CYS A 90 -12.36 5.04 22.35
N ASP A 91 -13.62 4.99 22.79
CA ASP A 91 -14.40 3.77 22.94
C ASP A 91 -15.10 3.40 21.62
N PRO A 92 -14.92 2.18 21.07
CA PRO A 92 -15.61 1.74 19.85
C PRO A 92 -17.13 1.66 19.98
N GLU A 93 -17.67 1.65 21.21
CA GLU A 93 -19.11 1.63 21.47
C GLU A 93 -19.68 3.05 21.70
N SER A 94 -18.84 4.08 21.64
CA SER A 94 -19.27 5.48 21.81
C SER A 94 -20.24 5.91 20.71
N THR A 95 -21.37 6.47 21.13
CA THR A 95 -22.38 7.05 20.22
C THR A 95 -22.11 8.52 19.89
N THR A 96 -21.11 9.14 20.52
CA THR A 96 -20.79 10.57 20.35
C THR A 96 -19.43 10.82 19.71
N CYS A 97 -18.53 9.83 19.70
CA CYS A 97 -17.24 9.95 19.03
C CYS A 97 -17.42 10.11 17.52
N SER A 98 -17.04 11.27 16.98
CA SER A 98 -17.14 11.55 15.53
C SER A 98 -16.35 10.55 14.68
N CYS A 99 -15.23 10.01 15.17
CA CYS A 99 -14.47 8.97 14.47
C CYS A 99 -15.21 7.63 14.42
N VAL A 100 -15.94 7.25 15.49
CA VAL A 100 -16.78 6.04 15.48
C VAL A 100 -17.91 6.22 14.48
N ILE A 101 -18.60 7.37 14.54
CA ILE A 101 -19.69 7.70 13.62
C ILE A 101 -19.17 7.65 12.18
N ARG A 102 -18.06 8.32 11.87
CA ARG A 102 -17.46 8.32 10.52
C ARG A 102 -17.16 6.90 10.02
N ASN A 103 -16.57 6.04 10.85
CA ASN A 103 -16.29 4.66 10.43
C ASN A 103 -17.57 3.89 10.07
N GLN A 104 -18.72 4.21 10.68
CA GLN A 104 -19.99 3.51 10.46
C GLN A 104 -20.85 4.11 9.35
N THR A 105 -20.69 5.42 9.07
CA THR A 105 -21.58 6.15 8.16
C THR A 105 -20.91 6.56 6.85
N PHE A 106 -19.59 6.40 6.72
CA PHE A 106 -18.90 6.78 5.48
C PHE A 106 -19.33 5.85 4.31
N PRO A 107 -19.56 6.39 3.10
CA PRO A 107 -19.93 5.58 1.94
C PRO A 107 -18.90 4.48 1.65
N GLY A 108 -19.36 3.26 1.43
CA GLY A 108 -18.50 2.09 1.25
C GLY A 108 -18.27 1.26 2.52
N THR A 109 -18.65 1.76 3.70
CA THR A 109 -18.68 0.94 4.91
C THR A 109 -19.93 0.04 4.91
N ASP A 110 -19.74 -1.26 5.14
CA ASP A 110 -20.83 -2.19 5.43
C ASP A 110 -21.59 -1.77 6.73
N PRO A 111 -22.92 -1.56 6.68
CA PRO A 111 -23.73 -1.21 7.85
C PRO A 111 -23.67 -2.19 9.02
N GLU A 112 -23.30 -3.46 8.79
CA GLU A 112 -23.10 -4.47 9.83
C GLU A 112 -21.84 -4.20 10.66
N ASN A 113 -20.85 -3.51 10.09
CA ASN A 113 -19.60 -3.17 10.78
C ASN A 113 -19.83 -2.04 11.79
N LYS A 114 -19.95 -2.42 13.07
CA LYS A 114 -20.06 -1.47 14.20
C LYS A 114 -18.70 -1.08 14.77
N GLY A 115 -18.61 0.15 15.27
CA GLY A 115 -17.42 0.73 15.89
C GLY A 115 -16.36 1.15 14.89
N PHE A 116 -15.09 1.02 15.26
CA PHE A 116 -13.94 1.25 14.38
C PHE A 116 -13.68 0.07 13.43
N GLY A 117 -12.90 0.30 12.37
CA GLY A 117 -12.38 -0.73 11.46
C GLY A 117 -11.38 -1.73 12.09
N TYR A 118 -11.03 -1.54 13.37
CA TYR A 118 -10.08 -2.39 14.10
C TYR A 118 -10.70 -3.10 15.30
N ASN A 119 -10.18 -4.29 15.59
CA ASN A 119 -10.38 -5.01 16.84
C ASN A 119 -9.52 -4.39 17.96
N ARG A 120 -9.82 -4.74 19.21
CA ARG A 120 -9.10 -4.23 20.39
C ARG A 120 -7.62 -4.63 20.43
N ASP A 121 -7.25 -5.71 19.77
CA ASP A 121 -5.87 -6.18 19.63
C ASP A 121 -5.10 -5.47 18.48
N GLY A 122 -5.74 -4.56 17.76
CA GLY A 122 -5.16 -3.82 16.65
C GLY A 122 -5.22 -4.54 15.31
N THR A 123 -5.87 -5.70 15.22
CA THR A 123 -6.14 -6.36 13.93
C THR A 123 -7.29 -5.68 13.19
N VAL A 124 -7.25 -5.67 11.86
CA VAL A 124 -8.34 -5.15 11.04
C VAL A 124 -9.54 -6.10 11.04
N LYS A 125 -10.76 -5.56 11.04
CA LYS A 125 -12.01 -6.34 11.00
C LYS A 125 -12.38 -6.83 9.61
N TYR A 126 -12.04 -6.05 8.58
CA TYR A 126 -12.44 -6.28 7.20
C TYR A 126 -11.38 -5.71 6.23
N HIS A 127 -11.47 -6.10 4.97
CA HIS A 127 -10.61 -5.61 3.88
C HIS A 127 -11.45 -4.88 2.83
N GLY A 128 -10.80 -4.14 1.92
CA GLY A 128 -11.45 -3.47 0.78
C GLY A 128 -12.30 -2.23 1.11
N ALA A 129 -12.79 -2.06 2.34
CA ALA A 129 -13.63 -0.95 2.77
C ALA A 129 -12.83 0.15 3.53
N PRO A 130 -13.28 1.42 3.50
CA PRO A 130 -12.55 2.56 4.05
C PRO A 130 -12.45 2.51 5.58
N ILE A 131 -11.23 2.70 6.10
CA ILE A 131 -10.98 2.79 7.54
C ILE A 131 -10.45 4.18 7.88
N TRP A 132 -11.16 4.89 8.76
CA TRP A 132 -10.79 6.24 9.17
C TRP A 132 -10.18 6.21 10.57
N GLU A 133 -8.85 6.35 10.66
CA GLU A 133 -8.18 6.48 11.95
C GLU A 133 -8.46 7.83 12.61
N CYS A 134 -8.30 7.87 13.93
CA CYS A 134 -8.20 9.14 14.63
C CYS A 134 -6.94 9.88 14.16
N ASN A 135 -7.04 11.18 13.99
CA ASN A 135 -6.05 12.00 13.31
C ASN A 135 -5.44 13.07 14.22
N ALA A 136 -4.69 14.00 13.64
CA ALA A 136 -4.05 15.10 14.37
C ALA A 136 -5.05 16.11 14.98
N ALA A 137 -6.28 16.17 14.48
CA ALA A 137 -7.34 17.03 15.01
C ALA A 137 -8.16 16.35 16.13
N CYS A 138 -7.92 15.06 16.43
CA CYS A 138 -8.62 14.35 17.49
C CYS A 138 -8.01 14.64 18.87
N GLY A 139 -8.86 14.84 19.89
CA GLY A 139 -8.47 14.98 21.29
C GLY A 139 -7.95 13.68 21.94
N CYS A 140 -8.24 12.52 21.32
CA CYS A 140 -7.88 11.24 21.88
C CYS A 140 -6.36 10.97 21.89
N SER A 141 -5.93 10.16 22.85
CA SER A 141 -4.51 9.84 23.05
C SER A 141 -3.89 9.06 21.88
N ARG A 142 -2.54 9.05 21.80
CA ARG A 142 -1.77 8.22 20.85
C ARG A 142 -1.97 6.70 21.07
N SER A 143 -2.42 6.30 22.26
CA SER A 143 -2.75 4.91 22.58
C SER A 143 -4.16 4.51 22.18
N CYS A 144 -4.95 5.41 21.57
CA CYS A 144 -6.27 5.10 21.04
C CYS A 144 -6.23 3.90 20.09
N MET A 145 -7.14 2.94 20.25
CA MET A 145 -7.16 1.73 19.42
C MET A 145 -7.27 2.05 17.93
N ASN A 146 -7.98 3.13 17.57
CA ASN A 146 -8.16 3.63 16.20
C ASN A 146 -6.96 4.46 15.68
N ARG A 147 -5.73 4.01 15.97
CA ARG A 147 -4.45 4.61 15.53
C ARG A 147 -3.42 3.51 15.23
N VAL A 148 -3.79 2.51 14.45
CA VAL A 148 -2.97 1.32 14.14
C VAL A 148 -1.80 1.66 13.23
N LEU A 149 -2.03 2.27 12.07
CA LEU A 149 -0.98 2.66 11.11
C LEU A 149 0.01 3.62 11.76
N GLN A 150 -0.50 4.57 12.55
CA GLN A 150 0.32 5.56 13.27
C GLN A 150 1.27 4.93 14.30
N ARG A 151 1.00 3.70 14.76
CA ARG A 151 1.90 2.96 15.67
C ARG A 151 2.97 2.18 14.93
N GLY A 152 2.88 2.08 13.60
CA GLY A 152 3.91 1.44 12.81
C GLY A 152 3.83 -0.08 12.77
N ARG A 153 4.81 -0.69 12.09
CA ARG A 153 4.86 -2.15 11.93
C ARG A 153 5.26 -2.85 13.22
N THR A 154 4.48 -3.86 13.61
CA THR A 154 4.79 -4.75 14.74
C THR A 154 5.27 -6.15 14.30
N ALA A 155 4.98 -6.55 13.05
CA ALA A 155 5.32 -7.87 12.53
C ALA A 155 6.83 -8.06 12.32
N ASN A 156 7.37 -9.21 12.77
CA ASN A 156 8.75 -9.60 12.48
C ASN A 156 8.84 -10.17 11.05
N ILE A 157 9.48 -9.44 10.14
CA ILE A 157 9.64 -9.81 8.73
C ILE A 157 11.08 -9.63 8.27
N ASN A 158 11.48 -10.39 7.25
CA ASN A 158 12.77 -10.24 6.56
C ASN A 158 12.56 -10.14 5.05
N LEU A 159 13.50 -9.48 4.35
CA LEU A 159 13.62 -9.61 2.91
C LEU A 159 14.44 -10.85 2.59
N THR A 160 13.86 -11.80 1.87
CA THR A 160 14.51 -13.07 1.52
C THR A 160 14.57 -13.26 0.01
N LYS A 161 15.74 -13.64 -0.50
CA LYS A 161 15.89 -14.00 -1.91
C LYS A 161 15.10 -15.26 -2.24
N THR A 162 14.30 -15.21 -3.29
CA THR A 162 13.45 -16.33 -3.75
C THR A 162 14.06 -17.02 -4.97
N ARG A 163 13.60 -18.25 -5.25
CA ARG A 163 13.91 -18.95 -6.49
C ARG A 163 13.00 -18.45 -7.61
N GLY A 164 13.45 -17.43 -8.34
CA GLY A 164 12.84 -16.99 -9.60
C GLY A 164 11.84 -15.82 -9.52
N LYS A 165 11.51 -15.31 -8.33
CA LYS A 165 10.66 -14.11 -8.16
C LYS A 165 11.44 -12.87 -7.70
N GLY A 166 12.76 -12.96 -7.60
CA GLY A 166 13.59 -11.89 -7.01
C GLY A 166 13.56 -11.92 -5.49
N TRP A 167 13.41 -10.76 -4.86
CA TRP A 167 13.31 -10.63 -3.39
C TRP A 167 11.85 -10.70 -2.94
N GLY A 168 11.59 -11.35 -1.80
CA GLY A 168 10.27 -11.49 -1.20
C GLY A 168 10.27 -11.08 0.26
N VAL A 169 9.11 -10.81 0.84
CA VAL A 169 8.94 -10.56 2.29
C VAL A 169 8.49 -11.84 2.98
N PHE A 170 9.15 -12.23 4.06
CA PHE A 170 8.86 -13.48 4.78
C PHE A 170 8.62 -13.22 6.26
N ALA A 171 7.63 -13.90 6.82
CA ALA A 171 7.34 -13.88 8.25
C ALA A 171 8.47 -14.60 9.02
N VAL A 172 9.02 -13.95 10.04
CA VAL A 172 10.05 -14.55 10.92
C VAL A 172 9.40 -15.28 12.11
N LYS A 173 8.25 -14.79 12.54
CA LYS A 173 7.41 -15.37 13.60
C LYS A 173 5.98 -15.55 13.06
N PRO A 174 5.13 -16.36 13.70
CA PRO A 174 3.71 -16.39 13.34
C PRO A 174 3.09 -14.99 13.43
N ILE A 175 2.28 -14.62 12.43
CA ILE A 175 1.60 -13.32 12.35
C ILE A 175 0.08 -13.59 12.37
N PRO A 176 -0.68 -13.05 13.33
CA PRO A 176 -2.13 -13.19 13.35
C PRO A 176 -2.80 -12.62 12.10
N GLY A 177 -3.97 -13.15 11.74
CA GLY A 177 -4.85 -12.55 10.74
C GLY A 177 -5.27 -11.13 11.13
N GLY A 178 -5.38 -10.25 10.15
CA GLY A 178 -5.70 -8.84 10.30
C GLY A 178 -4.55 -7.96 10.80
N THR A 179 -3.31 -8.48 10.90
CA THR A 179 -2.16 -7.70 11.39
C THR A 179 -1.66 -6.72 10.32
N PHE A 180 -1.43 -5.46 10.70
CA PHE A 180 -0.81 -4.45 9.83
C PHE A 180 0.64 -4.81 9.49
N ILE A 181 0.94 -4.85 8.19
CA ILE A 181 2.27 -5.18 7.65
C ILE A 181 3.04 -3.92 7.23
N GLY A 182 2.35 -2.91 6.74
CA GLY A 182 2.94 -1.67 6.23
C GLY A 182 2.02 -1.03 5.19
N ILE A 183 2.24 0.24 4.88
CA ILE A 183 1.61 0.86 3.70
C ILE A 183 2.41 0.51 2.45
N TYR A 184 1.74 0.40 1.30
CA TYR A 184 2.38 0.47 0.00
C TYR A 184 2.95 1.88 -0.18
N ALA A 185 4.19 2.06 0.27
CA ALA A 185 4.87 3.35 0.29
C ALA A 185 5.45 3.67 -1.10
N GLY A 186 5.37 4.92 -1.49
CA GLY A 186 5.82 5.39 -2.80
C GLY A 186 5.42 6.83 -3.06
N GLU A 187 5.55 7.25 -4.30
CA GLU A 187 5.10 8.55 -4.79
C GLU A 187 3.63 8.46 -5.23
N LEU A 188 2.77 9.30 -4.69
CA LEU A 188 1.39 9.48 -5.16
C LEU A 188 1.42 10.30 -6.45
N LEU A 189 0.89 9.74 -7.52
CA LEU A 189 0.86 10.32 -8.85
C LEU A 189 -0.59 10.47 -9.32
N ARG A 190 -0.81 11.43 -10.23
CA ARG A 190 -2.04 11.44 -11.03
C ARG A 190 -1.96 10.29 -12.03
N ASP A 191 -3.12 9.77 -12.38
CA ASP A 191 -3.29 8.69 -13.36
C ASP A 191 -2.46 8.90 -14.65
N ALA A 192 -2.59 10.05 -15.30
CA ALA A 192 -1.83 10.37 -16.52
C ALA A 192 -0.29 10.30 -16.37
N GLU A 193 0.25 10.66 -15.20
CA GLU A 193 1.69 10.55 -14.92
C GLU A 193 2.08 9.10 -14.61
N ALA A 194 1.24 8.38 -13.86
CA ALA A 194 1.43 6.95 -13.61
C ALA A 194 1.47 6.16 -14.93
N ASP A 195 0.55 6.42 -15.85
CA ASP A 195 0.51 5.84 -17.18
C ASP A 195 1.75 6.18 -18.01
N ALA A 196 2.18 7.45 -17.97
CA ALA A 196 3.38 7.89 -18.68
C ALA A 196 4.62 7.13 -18.19
N ARG A 197 4.74 6.93 -16.87
CA ARG A 197 5.82 6.13 -16.27
C ARG A 197 5.66 4.64 -16.54
N GLY A 198 4.44 4.10 -16.46
CA GLY A 198 4.12 2.70 -16.75
C GLY A 198 4.62 2.26 -18.12
N ARG A 199 4.32 3.05 -19.16
CA ARG A 199 4.83 2.81 -20.52
C ARG A 199 6.36 2.77 -20.61
N VAL A 200 7.06 3.50 -19.74
CA VAL A 200 8.52 3.45 -19.64
C VAL A 200 8.95 2.17 -18.91
N TYR A 201 8.32 1.86 -17.78
CA TYR A 201 8.60 0.70 -16.93
C TYR A 201 8.36 -0.63 -17.63
N ASP A 202 7.34 -0.73 -18.48
CA ASP A 202 7.04 -1.90 -19.29
C ASP A 202 8.22 -2.25 -20.21
N ARG A 203 8.88 -1.25 -20.81
CA ARG A 203 10.10 -1.47 -21.63
C ARG A 203 11.28 -2.00 -20.82
N TYR A 204 11.36 -1.68 -19.54
CA TYR A 204 12.36 -2.21 -18.61
C TYR A 204 11.92 -3.53 -17.95
N GLY A 205 10.66 -3.90 -18.09
CA GLY A 205 10.05 -5.11 -17.56
C GLY A 205 10.03 -5.17 -16.04
N ARG A 206 9.76 -4.05 -15.37
CA ARG A 206 9.54 -3.97 -13.91
C ARG A 206 8.63 -2.80 -13.58
N THR A 207 7.42 -3.06 -13.09
CA THR A 207 6.52 -2.01 -12.58
C THR A 207 6.27 -2.12 -11.07
N TYR A 208 6.07 -0.98 -10.43
CA TYR A 208 5.73 -0.86 -9.01
C TYR A 208 4.57 0.13 -8.83
N LEU A 209 3.68 0.19 -9.81
CA LEU A 209 2.50 1.05 -9.83
C LEU A 209 1.30 0.31 -9.26
N PHE A 210 0.58 0.96 -8.35
CA PHE A 210 -0.72 0.49 -7.85
C PHE A 210 -1.75 1.60 -7.94
N ASN A 211 -2.83 1.32 -8.65
CA ASN A 211 -3.97 2.22 -8.75
C ASN A 211 -4.73 2.31 -7.42
N ILE A 212 -5.36 3.45 -7.19
CA ILE A 212 -6.31 3.65 -6.10
C ILE A 212 -7.72 3.59 -6.70
N ASP A 213 -8.29 2.40 -6.69
CA ASP A 213 -9.49 2.02 -7.46
C ASP A 213 -10.56 1.28 -6.63
N PHE A 214 -10.57 1.48 -5.31
CA PHE A 214 -11.59 0.86 -4.45
C PHE A 214 -13.00 1.24 -4.89
N HIS A 215 -13.90 0.25 -4.97
CA HIS A 215 -15.25 0.41 -5.50
C HIS A 215 -16.04 1.60 -4.94
N TYR A 216 -15.92 1.91 -3.64
CA TYR A 216 -16.65 3.03 -3.04
C TYR A 216 -16.19 4.41 -3.54
N LEU A 217 -14.97 4.55 -4.05
CA LEU A 217 -14.49 5.80 -4.64
C LEU A 217 -15.27 6.13 -5.92
N ASN A 218 -15.56 5.12 -6.74
CA ASN A 218 -16.40 5.30 -7.92
C ASN A 218 -17.81 5.76 -7.52
N THR A 219 -18.40 5.13 -6.49
CA THR A 219 -19.69 5.57 -5.94
C THR A 219 -19.68 7.02 -5.45
N LEU A 220 -18.58 7.46 -4.79
CA LEU A 220 -18.42 8.86 -4.36
C LEU A 220 -18.34 9.82 -5.55
N ARG A 221 -17.58 9.47 -6.60
CA ARG A 221 -17.44 10.28 -7.81
C ARG A 221 -18.77 10.42 -8.55
N GLU A 222 -19.52 9.32 -8.70
CA GLU A 222 -20.86 9.33 -9.30
C GLU A 222 -21.84 10.21 -8.53
N ALA A 223 -21.86 10.11 -7.20
CA ALA A 223 -22.72 10.95 -6.36
C ALA A 223 -22.37 12.44 -6.46
N ASN A 224 -21.09 12.78 -6.55
CA ASN A 224 -20.63 14.17 -6.72
C ASN A 224 -20.99 14.75 -8.09
N LYS A 225 -20.94 13.95 -9.17
CA LYS A 225 -21.41 14.36 -10.50
C LYS A 225 -22.90 14.72 -10.48
N ALA A 226 -23.73 13.90 -9.83
CA ALA A 226 -25.17 14.15 -9.72
C ALA A 226 -25.50 15.46 -8.98
N ASN A 227 -24.68 15.85 -7.99
CA ASN A 227 -24.88 17.07 -7.20
C ASN A 227 -24.40 18.36 -7.89
N HIS A 228 -23.53 18.27 -8.91
CA HIS A 228 -23.00 19.42 -9.66
C HIS A 228 -23.73 19.68 -11.01
N MET A 229 -24.86 19.01 -11.29
CA MET A 229 -25.74 19.36 -12.41
C MET A 229 -26.40 20.73 -12.16
N SER A 230 -25.72 21.82 -12.56
CA SER A 230 -26.38 23.10 -12.80
C SER A 230 -27.35 22.94 -13.98
N PRO A 231 -28.58 23.49 -13.94
CA PRO A 231 -29.57 23.38 -15.02
C PRO A 231 -29.21 24.18 -16.29
N SER A 232 -27.93 24.49 -16.52
CA SER A 232 -27.47 25.34 -17.63
C SER A 232 -26.10 24.96 -18.20
N ALA A 233 -25.57 23.76 -17.92
CA ALA A 233 -24.39 23.26 -18.62
C ALA A 233 -24.85 22.58 -19.91
N SER A 234 -24.22 22.93 -21.03
CA SER A 234 -24.43 22.34 -22.35
C SER A 234 -24.33 20.81 -22.29
N ASP A 235 -25.08 20.14 -23.17
CA ASP A 235 -25.02 18.71 -23.47
C ASP A 235 -23.67 18.28 -24.09
N ASP A 236 -22.55 18.75 -23.55
CA ASP A 236 -21.23 18.23 -23.87
C ASP A 236 -21.05 16.91 -23.10
N GLU A 237 -21.64 15.86 -23.66
CA GLU A 237 -21.41 14.44 -23.35
C GLU A 237 -19.93 14.06 -23.58
N ASP A 238 -19.00 14.47 -22.71
CA ASP A 238 -17.67 13.84 -22.53
C ASP A 238 -16.80 14.61 -21.52
N THR A 239 -17.25 14.77 -20.27
CA THR A 239 -16.24 14.95 -19.20
C THR A 239 -15.77 13.57 -18.78
N ASP A 240 -14.76 13.09 -19.51
CA ASP A 240 -13.98 11.88 -19.31
C ASP A 240 -13.26 11.97 -17.95
N THR A 241 -14.01 11.89 -16.84
CA THR A 241 -13.41 11.78 -15.51
C THR A 241 -12.85 10.37 -15.41
N PRO A 242 -11.54 10.20 -15.24
CA PRO A 242 -10.96 8.87 -15.29
C PRO A 242 -11.47 8.02 -14.13
N ASP A 243 -11.65 6.73 -14.40
CA ASP A 243 -12.06 5.72 -13.41
C ASP A 243 -11.02 5.56 -12.28
N VAL A 244 -9.82 6.09 -12.47
CA VAL A 244 -8.74 6.17 -11.48
C VAL A 244 -8.19 7.60 -11.47
N LEU A 245 -8.14 8.24 -10.30
CA LEU A 245 -7.55 9.58 -10.18
C LEU A 245 -6.07 9.55 -9.83
N TYR A 246 -5.68 8.57 -9.01
CA TYR A 246 -4.35 8.49 -8.44
C TYR A 246 -3.83 7.05 -8.43
N ALA A 247 -2.50 6.93 -8.51
CA ALA A 247 -1.76 5.70 -8.32
C ALA A 247 -0.55 5.95 -7.41
N ILE A 248 -0.05 4.91 -6.76
CA ILE A 248 1.18 4.95 -5.97
C ILE A 248 2.30 4.25 -6.76
N ASP A 249 3.39 4.97 -6.99
CA ASP A 249 4.60 4.51 -7.66
C ASP A 249 5.70 4.21 -6.64
N ALA A 250 6.04 2.93 -6.47
CA ALA A 250 7.12 2.50 -5.59
C ALA A 250 8.46 2.23 -6.32
N PHE A 251 8.62 2.72 -7.56
CA PHE A 251 9.83 2.51 -8.36
C PHE A 251 11.02 3.29 -7.78
N HIS A 252 10.86 4.60 -7.53
CA HIS A 252 11.95 5.47 -7.07
C HIS A 252 12.01 5.66 -5.54
N ALA A 253 10.91 5.46 -4.83
CA ALA A 253 10.83 5.51 -3.38
C ALA A 253 9.85 4.45 -2.88
N GLY A 254 10.10 3.84 -1.71
CA GLY A 254 9.19 2.88 -1.11
C GLY A 254 9.82 2.14 0.06
N ASN A 255 9.14 1.16 0.64
CA ASN A 255 9.64 0.37 1.78
C ASN A 255 9.67 -1.13 1.45
N HIS A 256 9.61 -1.99 2.47
CA HIS A 256 9.55 -3.44 2.31
C HIS A 256 8.35 -3.91 1.49
N THR A 257 7.26 -3.16 1.43
CA THR A 257 6.02 -3.61 0.79
C THR A 257 6.11 -3.76 -0.73
N ARG A 258 7.00 -2.99 -1.38
CA ARG A 258 7.32 -3.17 -2.81
C ARG A 258 7.94 -4.53 -3.15
N PHE A 259 8.40 -5.27 -2.13
CA PHE A 259 8.97 -6.61 -2.27
C PHE A 259 7.97 -7.73 -1.94
N LEU A 260 6.72 -7.42 -1.61
CA LEU A 260 5.71 -8.47 -1.51
C LEU A 260 5.41 -8.98 -2.93
N ASN A 261 5.67 -10.26 -3.15
CA ASN A 261 5.41 -10.89 -4.44
C ASN A 261 3.91 -11.16 -4.64
N HIS A 262 3.52 -11.31 -5.91
CA HIS A 262 2.19 -11.75 -6.27
C HIS A 262 1.91 -13.20 -5.80
N SER A 263 0.69 -13.43 -5.32
CA SER A 263 0.07 -14.76 -5.27
C SER A 263 -1.37 -14.71 -5.77
N CYS A 264 -1.79 -15.78 -6.47
CA CYS A 264 -3.20 -15.99 -6.84
C CYS A 264 -4.03 -16.54 -5.65
N ASP A 265 -3.38 -16.93 -4.56
CA ASP A 265 -3.96 -17.29 -3.28
C ASP A 265 -3.17 -16.55 -2.18
N PRO A 266 -3.36 -15.22 -2.07
CA PRO A 266 -2.54 -14.38 -1.21
C PRO A 266 -2.89 -14.54 0.28
N ASN A 267 -1.97 -14.15 1.14
CA ASN A 267 -2.21 -14.09 2.60
C ASN A 267 -2.26 -12.65 3.13
N CYS A 268 -2.12 -11.64 2.26
CA CYS A 268 -2.29 -10.24 2.56
C CYS A 268 -3.28 -9.57 1.59
N ALA A 269 -3.96 -8.52 2.05
CA ALA A 269 -4.87 -7.67 1.27
C ALA A 269 -4.53 -6.20 1.48
N LEU A 270 -4.94 -5.38 0.51
CA LEU A 270 -4.93 -3.92 0.62
C LEU A 270 -6.23 -3.45 1.27
N SER A 271 -6.12 -2.48 2.17
CA SER A 271 -7.24 -1.76 2.75
C SER A 271 -6.96 -0.25 2.64
N PRO A 272 -7.96 0.56 2.24
CA PRO A 272 -7.83 2.01 2.25
C PRO A 272 -7.90 2.53 3.68
N VAL A 273 -6.86 3.23 4.13
CA VAL A 273 -6.82 3.80 5.48
C VAL A 273 -6.50 5.30 5.43
N TYR A 274 -7.27 6.08 6.19
CA TYR A 274 -7.14 7.53 6.27
C TYR A 274 -6.68 7.94 7.66
N VAL A 275 -5.67 8.82 7.73
CA VAL A 275 -5.19 9.38 8.99
C VAL A 275 -5.27 10.90 8.92
N ASN A 276 -4.26 11.57 8.36
CA ASN A 276 -4.18 13.03 8.26
C ASN A 276 -4.47 13.52 6.84
N GLU A 277 -5.38 12.86 6.15
CA GLU A 277 -5.80 13.22 4.80
C GLU A 277 -7.33 13.34 4.77
N PRO A 278 -7.87 14.56 4.59
CA PRO A 278 -9.33 14.75 4.48
C PRO A 278 -9.89 14.34 3.11
N ASP A 279 -9.08 14.29 2.06
CA ASP A 279 -9.53 13.90 0.73
C ASP A 279 -9.69 12.37 0.64
N PRO A 280 -10.92 11.86 0.43
CA PRO A 280 -11.16 10.43 0.33
C PRO A 280 -10.47 9.78 -0.88
N GLU A 281 -10.03 10.55 -1.88
CA GLU A 281 -9.33 10.01 -3.05
C GLU A 281 -7.86 9.67 -2.78
N LYS A 282 -7.32 10.04 -1.62
CA LYS A 282 -5.90 9.84 -1.26
C LYS A 282 -5.71 8.95 -0.01
N PRO A 283 -6.28 7.73 0.05
CA PRO A 283 -6.02 6.81 1.16
C PRO A 283 -4.55 6.36 1.17
N PHE A 284 -4.09 5.92 2.34
CA PHE A 284 -2.99 4.96 2.37
C PHE A 284 -3.50 3.61 1.86
N LEU A 285 -2.73 3.00 0.95
CA LEU A 285 -2.89 1.59 0.60
C LEU A 285 -2.22 0.72 1.68
N ALA A 286 -2.95 0.40 2.74
CA ALA A 286 -2.42 -0.35 3.88
C ALA A 286 -2.51 -1.87 3.65
N ILE A 287 -1.43 -2.59 3.91
CA ILE A 287 -1.38 -4.04 3.76
C ILE A 287 -1.63 -4.71 5.11
N PHE A 288 -2.63 -5.58 5.15
CA PHE A 288 -2.97 -6.40 6.32
C PHE A 288 -2.95 -7.89 5.95
N THR A 289 -2.61 -8.76 6.90
CA THR A 289 -2.79 -10.20 6.71
C THR A 289 -4.28 -10.55 6.66
N GLN A 290 -4.69 -11.46 5.78
CA GLN A 290 -6.09 -11.92 5.68
C GLN A 290 -6.37 -13.15 6.56
N ARG A 291 -5.31 -13.84 6.97
CA ARG A 291 -5.34 -15.03 7.81
C ARG A 291 -4.09 -15.10 8.67
N ASN A 292 -4.08 -16.04 9.61
CA ASN A 292 -2.85 -16.38 10.32
C ASN A 292 -1.77 -16.84 9.31
N VAL A 293 -0.58 -16.27 9.45
CA VAL A 293 0.62 -16.58 8.66
C VAL A 293 1.60 -17.31 9.56
N VAL A 294 2.16 -18.43 9.09
CA VAL A 294 3.14 -19.19 9.88
C VAL A 294 4.56 -18.63 9.70
N ALA A 295 5.44 -18.90 10.66
CA ALA A 295 6.85 -18.52 10.51
C ALA A 295 7.49 -19.19 9.27
N GLY A 296 8.26 -18.43 8.51
CA GLY A 296 8.90 -18.86 7.26
C GLY A 296 7.99 -18.78 6.04
N GLU A 297 6.72 -18.39 6.20
CA GLU A 297 5.80 -18.19 5.07
C GLU A 297 6.05 -16.84 4.38
N GLU A 298 5.95 -16.81 3.06
CA GLU A 298 6.07 -15.60 2.25
C GLU A 298 4.79 -14.76 2.36
N LEU A 299 4.93 -13.46 2.63
CA LEU A 299 3.84 -12.50 2.57
C LEU A 299 3.62 -12.09 1.12
N THR A 300 2.39 -12.26 0.65
CA THR A 300 1.99 -12.03 -0.75
C THR A 300 0.62 -11.38 -0.81
N PHE A 301 0.40 -10.56 -1.83
CA PHE A 301 -0.91 -9.98 -2.14
C PHE A 301 -1.21 -10.12 -3.65
N SER A 302 -2.46 -9.90 -4.04
CA SER A 302 -2.86 -9.95 -5.45
C SER A 302 -2.42 -8.66 -6.16
N TYR A 303 -1.79 -8.78 -7.33
CA TYR A 303 -1.47 -7.61 -8.18
C TYR A 303 -2.65 -7.21 -9.06
N TYR A 304 -3.78 -7.94 -8.96
CA TYR A 304 -4.98 -7.73 -9.75
C TYR A 304 -6.13 -7.15 -8.93
N GLY A 305 -5.90 -6.79 -7.66
CA GLY A 305 -6.97 -6.42 -6.73
C GLY A 305 -7.83 -7.62 -6.30
N GLU A 306 -9.02 -7.31 -5.77
CA GLU A 306 -10.09 -8.30 -5.54
C GLU A 306 -10.65 -8.71 -6.90
N ILE A 307 -10.64 -10.02 -7.18
CA ILE A 307 -11.19 -10.55 -8.43
C ILE A 307 -12.68 -10.71 -8.20
N ASP A 308 -13.50 -9.87 -8.82
CA ASP A 308 -14.94 -10.08 -8.87
C ASP A 308 -15.22 -11.41 -9.59
N ASP A 309 -16.04 -12.28 -8.98
CA ASP A 309 -16.39 -13.61 -9.51
C ASP A 309 -17.09 -13.53 -10.90
N ASP A 310 -17.60 -12.36 -11.28
CA ASP A 310 -18.24 -12.07 -12.56
C ASP A 310 -17.26 -11.65 -13.67
N GLN A 311 -15.98 -11.39 -13.36
CA GLN A 311 -14.97 -11.10 -14.39
C GLN A 311 -14.31 -12.39 -14.88
N SER A 312 -14.77 -12.86 -16.02
CA SER A 312 -14.19 -14.01 -16.69
C SER A 312 -12.73 -13.75 -17.06
N ALA A 313 -11.91 -14.80 -17.13
CA ALA A 313 -10.52 -14.68 -17.58
C ALA A 313 -10.38 -14.07 -19.00
N SER A 314 -11.48 -14.04 -19.77
CA SER A 314 -11.59 -13.44 -21.11
C SER A 314 -11.85 -11.93 -21.11
N ASP A 315 -12.36 -11.33 -20.03
CA ASP A 315 -12.58 -9.87 -19.96
C ASP A 315 -11.27 -9.09 -19.75
N ARG A 316 -10.13 -9.79 -19.67
CA ARG A 316 -8.78 -9.27 -19.41
C ARG A 316 -7.93 -9.11 -20.68
N GLU A 317 -8.58 -9.19 -21.85
CA GLU A 317 -7.98 -8.94 -23.18
C GLU A 317 -8.14 -7.48 -23.65
N THR A 318 -8.80 -6.60 -22.86
CA THR A 318 -9.03 -5.20 -23.22
C THR A 318 -7.95 -4.22 -22.76
N ASP A 319 -6.99 -4.65 -21.94
CA ASP A 319 -5.81 -3.84 -21.64
C ASP A 319 -4.84 -3.85 -22.82
N SER A 320 -4.25 -2.67 -23.13
CA SER A 320 -3.38 -2.42 -24.27
C SER A 320 -2.40 -3.58 -24.56
N ASP A 321 -2.21 -3.89 -25.85
CA ASP A 321 -1.27 -4.92 -26.38
C ASP A 321 0.19 -4.82 -25.85
N ASP A 322 0.53 -3.73 -25.15
CA ASP A 322 1.88 -3.43 -24.62
C ASP A 322 2.14 -3.94 -23.19
N ALA A 323 1.12 -4.45 -22.50
CA ALA A 323 1.17 -5.01 -21.15
C ALA A 323 2.19 -6.17 -20.99
N VAL A 324 3.32 -5.96 -20.30
CA VAL A 324 4.34 -7.01 -20.09
C VAL A 324 3.91 -8.00 -19.00
N ARG A 325 3.26 -9.09 -19.40
CA ARG A 325 2.89 -10.21 -18.52
C ARG A 325 3.97 -11.30 -18.52
N VAL A 326 4.28 -11.83 -17.35
CA VAL A 326 5.21 -12.97 -17.17
C VAL A 326 4.52 -14.18 -16.56
N LYS A 327 5.16 -15.35 -16.65
CA LYS A 327 4.67 -16.58 -16.01
C LYS A 327 4.58 -16.37 -14.49
N CYS A 328 3.43 -16.65 -13.92
CA CYS A 328 3.24 -16.61 -12.47
C CYS A 328 3.93 -17.83 -11.81
N LEU A 329 4.71 -17.57 -10.75
CA LEU A 329 5.46 -18.57 -9.99
C LEU A 329 4.98 -18.65 -8.52
N CYS A 330 3.73 -18.28 -8.24
CA CYS A 330 3.21 -18.23 -6.87
C CYS A 330 3.03 -19.62 -6.22
N GLY A 331 2.86 -20.68 -7.02
CA GLY A 331 2.65 -22.05 -6.53
C GLY A 331 1.24 -22.35 -6.00
N ALA A 332 0.30 -21.39 -6.10
CA ALA A 332 -1.09 -21.60 -5.71
C ALA A 332 -1.78 -22.69 -6.55
N LYS A 333 -2.67 -23.47 -5.92
CA LYS A 333 -3.43 -24.54 -6.62
C LYS A 333 -4.33 -23.99 -7.73
N LYS A 334 -4.94 -22.82 -7.51
CA LYS A 334 -5.80 -22.11 -8.47
C LYS A 334 -5.06 -20.94 -9.12
N CYS A 335 -3.81 -21.17 -9.53
CA CYS A 335 -3.00 -20.14 -10.19
C CYS A 335 -3.54 -19.79 -11.59
N ILE A 336 -3.65 -18.50 -11.90
CA ILE A 336 -4.08 -18.01 -13.24
C ILE A 336 -2.95 -18.07 -14.29
N GLY A 337 -1.75 -18.50 -13.90
CA GLY A 337 -0.63 -18.80 -14.79
C GLY A 337 0.21 -17.61 -15.27
N ARG A 338 -0.32 -16.38 -15.19
CA ARG A 338 0.37 -15.13 -15.58
C ARG A 338 0.25 -14.07 -14.49
N MET A 339 1.20 -13.13 -14.45
CA MET A 339 1.22 -11.97 -13.56
C MET A 339 1.79 -10.76 -14.31
N TRP A 340 1.44 -9.55 -13.86
CA TRP A 340 2.17 -8.32 -14.22
C TRP A 340 3.62 -8.41 -13.77
N ARG A 341 4.54 -7.85 -14.56
CA ARG A 341 5.99 -8.03 -14.36
C ARG A 341 6.64 -7.01 -13.43
#